data_AF-A0A1Z8QKL6-F1
#
_entry.id   AF-A0A1Z8QKL6-F1
#
_cell.length_a   1.000
_cell.length_b   1.000
_cell.length_c   1.000
_cell.angle_alpha   90.00
_cell.angle_beta   90.00
_cell.angle_gamma   90.00
#
_symmetry.space_group_name_H-M   'P 1'
#
loop_
_entity.id
_entity.type
_entity.pdbx_description
1 polymer ?
#
loop_
_entity_poly.entity_id
_entity_poly.type
_entity_poly.pdbx_seq_one_letter_code
_entity_poly.pdbx_strand_id
1 'polypeptide(L)'
;METGSITQYVDFAQLVLYVFWVFFFALVAYLTLESKREGFPLESSDLRGGKGREETGLLPMPSPKVFRTKYMGDFTAPHNRDVIGEPIAGQPINKFPGAPIEPTGDNPMIDNIGPGSYTLRSDVPDLTVSGDFKIVPMRVTDGFSIDDGDVDPRGLQVKGIDKVSGGSCTDVWVDRSEDIIRYLEVKTTSGKIALLPFNFCKIKEDAISVESILGAQFENVPSLKNPNTVSLLEEEKIMAFYGAGTLMAFPRRRESVF
;
A
#
# COMPACT_ATOMS: atom_id res chain seq x y z
N MET A 1 -13.77 -61.64 -1.00
CA MET A 1 -13.64 -60.23 -1.45
C MET A 1 -12.79 -59.53 -0.42
N GLU A 2 -11.65 -59.01 -0.82
CA GLU A 2 -10.87 -58.11 0.04
C GLU A 2 -11.69 -56.83 0.26
N THR A 3 -11.66 -56.30 1.48
CA THR A 3 -12.43 -55.11 1.85
C THR A 3 -11.99 -53.93 0.98
N GLY A 4 -12.91 -53.40 0.16
CA GLY A 4 -12.68 -52.19 -0.66
C GLY A 4 -12.42 -52.43 -2.15
N SER A 5 -12.37 -53.68 -2.64
CA SER A 5 -12.25 -53.96 -4.08
C SER A 5 -13.57 -53.76 -4.83
N ILE A 6 -13.55 -53.05 -5.97
CA ILE A 6 -14.71 -52.81 -6.84
C ILE A 6 -14.59 -53.61 -8.14
N THR A 7 -13.40 -53.69 -8.73
CA THR A 7 -13.06 -54.62 -9.84
C THR A 7 -11.70 -55.27 -9.58
N GLN A 8 -11.15 -56.04 -10.54
CA GLN A 8 -9.83 -56.67 -10.42
C GLN A 8 -8.67 -55.64 -10.27
N TYR A 9 -8.86 -54.41 -10.74
CA TYR A 9 -7.83 -53.35 -10.73
C TYR A 9 -8.31 -52.01 -10.15
N VAL A 10 -9.54 -51.96 -9.60
CA VAL A 10 -10.12 -50.74 -9.03
C VAL A 10 -10.56 -51.00 -7.60
N ASP A 11 -10.05 -50.20 -6.68
CA ASP A 11 -10.47 -50.16 -5.29
C ASP A 11 -11.03 -48.79 -4.90
N PHE A 12 -11.63 -48.72 -3.71
CA PHE A 12 -12.24 -47.51 -3.19
C PHE A 12 -11.22 -46.37 -2.97
N ALA A 13 -10.00 -46.67 -2.55
CA ALA A 13 -8.97 -45.66 -2.31
C ALA A 13 -8.55 -44.98 -3.62
N GLN A 14 -8.43 -45.74 -4.71
CA GLN A 14 -8.17 -45.21 -6.04
C GLN A 14 -9.27 -44.26 -6.52
N LEU A 15 -10.55 -44.60 -6.31
CA LEU A 15 -11.67 -43.71 -6.66
C LEU A 15 -11.65 -42.42 -5.85
N VAL A 16 -11.43 -42.50 -4.53
CA VAL A 16 -11.33 -41.33 -3.67
C VAL A 16 -10.19 -40.42 -4.13
N LEU A 17 -9.05 -40.98 -4.54
CA LEU A 17 -7.94 -40.22 -5.09
C LEU A 17 -8.34 -39.46 -6.37
N TYR A 18 -9.05 -40.09 -7.31
CA TYR A 18 -9.50 -39.40 -8.52
C TYR A 18 -10.56 -38.32 -8.23
N VAL A 19 -11.47 -38.56 -7.29
CA VAL A 19 -12.43 -37.54 -6.84
C VAL A 19 -11.70 -36.35 -6.23
N PHE A 20 -10.67 -36.61 -5.39
CA PHE A 20 -9.81 -35.56 -4.86
C PHE A 20 -9.14 -34.76 -5.98
N TRP A 21 -8.57 -35.41 -7.00
CA TRP A 21 -7.94 -34.69 -8.12
C TRP A 21 -8.92 -33.80 -8.87
N VAL A 22 -10.12 -34.29 -9.16
CA VAL A 22 -11.17 -33.49 -9.82
C VAL A 22 -11.53 -32.27 -8.96
N PHE A 23 -11.76 -32.48 -7.66
CA PHE A 23 -12.01 -31.38 -6.72
C PHE A 23 -10.85 -30.38 -6.67
N PHE A 24 -9.61 -30.87 -6.56
CA PHE A 24 -8.41 -30.04 -6.48
C PHE A 24 -8.26 -29.16 -7.73
N PHE A 25 -8.38 -29.71 -8.93
CA PHE A 25 -8.29 -28.92 -10.16
C PHE A 25 -9.48 -27.96 -10.33
N ALA A 26 -10.67 -28.34 -9.88
CA ALA A 26 -11.82 -27.42 -9.82
C ALA A 26 -11.56 -26.25 -8.85
N LEU A 27 -10.94 -26.52 -7.70
CA LEU A 27 -10.53 -25.49 -6.73
C LEU A 27 -9.46 -24.55 -7.32
N VAL A 28 -8.46 -25.09 -8.01
CA VAL A 28 -7.45 -24.27 -8.71
C VAL A 28 -8.12 -23.34 -9.72
N ALA A 29 -9.06 -23.85 -10.52
CA ALA A 29 -9.79 -23.05 -11.48
C ALA A 29 -10.63 -21.95 -10.81
N TYR A 30 -11.32 -22.28 -9.71
CA TYR A 30 -12.09 -21.32 -8.91
C TYR A 30 -11.20 -20.21 -8.33
N LEU A 31 -10.10 -20.57 -7.68
CA LEU A 31 -9.16 -19.59 -7.09
C LEU A 31 -8.50 -18.71 -8.15
N THR A 32 -8.19 -19.27 -9.32
CA THR A 32 -7.64 -18.52 -10.45
C THR A 32 -8.65 -17.52 -11.03
N LEU A 33 -9.96 -17.77 -10.92
CA LEU A 33 -10.99 -16.79 -11.29
C LEU A 33 -11.14 -15.71 -10.21
N GLU A 34 -11.17 -16.08 -8.94
CA GLU A 34 -11.27 -15.11 -7.84
C GLU A 34 -10.05 -14.18 -7.79
N SER A 35 -8.85 -14.65 -8.17
CA SER A 35 -7.64 -13.81 -8.22
C SER A 35 -7.66 -12.75 -9.33
N LYS A 36 -8.62 -12.79 -10.26
CA LYS A 36 -8.75 -11.82 -11.37
C LYS A 36 -9.74 -10.69 -11.08
N ARG A 37 -10.14 -10.50 -9.82
CA ARG A 37 -11.08 -9.42 -9.46
C ARG A 37 -10.45 -8.04 -9.51
N GLU A 38 -9.13 -7.94 -9.39
CA GLU A 38 -8.37 -6.69 -9.45
C GLU A 38 -7.16 -6.85 -10.39
N GLY A 39 -6.76 -5.77 -11.08
CA GLY A 39 -5.59 -5.77 -11.97
C GLY A 39 -5.76 -6.57 -13.27
N PHE A 40 -6.99 -6.98 -13.61
CA PHE A 40 -7.33 -7.64 -14.88
C PHE A 40 -8.40 -6.83 -15.64
N PRO A 41 -8.42 -6.88 -16.98
CA PRO A 41 -7.52 -7.65 -17.86
C PRO A 41 -6.08 -7.12 -17.87
N LEU A 42 -5.12 -7.98 -18.22
CA LEU A 42 -3.72 -7.59 -18.33
C LEU A 42 -3.52 -6.77 -19.60
N GLU A 43 -2.65 -5.76 -19.54
CA GLU A 43 -2.22 -5.03 -20.74
C GLU A 43 -0.94 -5.65 -21.31
N SER A 44 -0.98 -6.06 -22.57
CA SER A 44 0.22 -6.43 -23.31
C SER A 44 0.92 -5.19 -23.86
N SER A 45 2.23 -5.07 -23.65
CA SER A 45 3.00 -3.95 -24.19
C SER A 45 3.07 -4.02 -25.73
N ASP A 46 2.50 -3.03 -26.42
CA ASP A 46 2.80 -2.81 -27.84
C ASP A 46 4.08 -1.96 -27.95
N LEU A 47 5.09 -2.50 -28.64
CA LEU A 47 6.35 -1.83 -28.98
C LEU A 47 6.16 -0.49 -29.72
N ARG A 48 4.96 -0.22 -30.24
CA ARG A 48 4.66 0.96 -31.08
C ARG A 48 3.88 2.07 -30.39
N GLY A 49 3.70 2.02 -29.06
CA GLY A 49 3.08 3.10 -28.30
C GLY A 49 1.57 3.25 -28.51
N GLY A 50 0.87 2.15 -28.83
CA GLY A 50 -0.59 2.06 -28.84
C GLY A 50 -1.16 1.54 -27.52
N LYS A 51 -2.49 1.58 -27.35
CA LYS A 51 -3.16 0.83 -26.28
C LYS A 51 -2.82 -0.65 -26.45
N GLY A 52 -2.22 -1.24 -25.43
CA GLY A 52 -1.92 -2.67 -25.39
C GLY A 52 -3.16 -3.53 -25.66
N ARG A 53 -2.98 -4.77 -26.09
CA ARG A 53 -4.12 -5.71 -26.12
C ARG A 53 -4.44 -6.14 -24.70
N GLU A 54 -5.72 -6.15 -24.38
CA GLU A 54 -6.25 -6.72 -23.15
C GLU A 54 -6.19 -8.25 -23.22
N GLU A 55 -5.59 -8.87 -22.22
CA GLU A 55 -5.40 -10.31 -22.12
C GLU A 55 -5.99 -10.85 -20.81
N THR A 56 -6.92 -11.81 -20.91
CA THR A 56 -7.57 -12.42 -19.73
C THR A 56 -6.92 -13.73 -19.30
N GLY A 57 -5.93 -14.22 -20.05
CA GLY A 57 -5.31 -15.53 -19.86
C GLY A 57 -6.22 -16.71 -20.24
N LEU A 58 -5.93 -17.90 -19.70
CA LEU A 58 -6.58 -19.17 -20.09
C LEU A 58 -8.06 -19.29 -19.67
N LEU A 59 -8.40 -18.71 -18.51
CA LEU A 59 -9.76 -18.70 -17.97
C LEU A 59 -10.44 -17.34 -18.26
N PRO A 60 -11.78 -17.29 -18.37
CA PRO A 60 -12.50 -16.03 -18.56
C PRO A 60 -12.37 -15.09 -17.35
N MET A 61 -12.94 -13.89 -17.46
CA MET A 61 -13.13 -13.01 -16.30
C MET A 61 -14.24 -13.52 -15.38
N PRO A 62 -14.11 -13.39 -14.05
CA PRO A 62 -15.17 -13.72 -13.12
C PRO A 62 -16.37 -12.77 -13.26
N SER A 63 -17.57 -13.23 -12.88
CA SER A 63 -18.72 -12.33 -12.80
C SER A 63 -18.50 -11.27 -11.69
N PRO A 64 -19.04 -10.05 -11.88
CA PRO A 64 -18.96 -8.99 -10.89
C PRO A 64 -19.57 -9.40 -9.55
N LYS A 65 -18.82 -9.17 -8.48
CA LYS A 65 -19.27 -9.29 -7.09
C LYS A 65 -19.44 -7.88 -6.52
N VAL A 66 -20.55 -7.65 -5.82
CA VAL A 66 -20.84 -6.36 -5.18
C VAL A 66 -20.58 -6.46 -3.68
N PHE A 67 -19.68 -5.62 -3.19
CA PHE A 67 -19.38 -5.42 -1.77
C PHE A 67 -20.13 -4.19 -1.28
N ARG A 68 -21.13 -4.41 -0.44
CA ARG A 68 -21.91 -3.34 0.16
C ARG A 68 -21.19 -2.82 1.39
N THR A 69 -20.83 -1.54 1.41
CA THR A 69 -20.19 -0.92 2.57
C THR A 69 -21.15 -0.03 3.32
N LYS A 70 -20.87 0.21 4.59
CA LYS A 70 -21.74 1.02 5.46
C LYS A 70 -21.75 2.50 5.07
N TYR A 71 -20.61 3.05 4.66
CA TYR A 71 -20.43 4.49 4.47
C TYR A 71 -19.84 4.89 3.11
N MET A 72 -19.18 3.98 2.40
CA MET A 72 -18.41 4.29 1.19
C MET A 72 -19.11 3.82 -0.10
N GLY A 73 -20.38 3.42 0.00
CA GLY A 73 -21.17 2.91 -1.13
C GLY A 73 -20.86 1.46 -1.50
N ASP A 74 -21.40 1.05 -2.64
CA ASP A 74 -21.21 -0.30 -3.18
C ASP A 74 -19.94 -0.34 -4.05
N PHE A 75 -19.02 -1.25 -3.74
CA PHE A 75 -17.86 -1.55 -4.58
C PHE A 75 -18.13 -2.80 -5.41
N THR A 76 -17.69 -2.80 -6.66
CA THR A 76 -17.87 -3.95 -7.55
C THR A 76 -16.52 -4.41 -8.07
N ALA A 77 -16.29 -5.73 -8.12
CA ALA A 77 -15.07 -6.30 -8.69
C ALA A 77 -15.39 -7.56 -9.53
N PRO A 78 -14.88 -7.69 -10.78
CA PRO A 78 -13.99 -6.75 -11.46
C PRO A 78 -14.69 -5.43 -11.85
N HIS A 79 -13.90 -4.38 -12.09
CA HIS A 79 -14.37 -3.04 -12.46
C HIS A 79 -13.50 -2.39 -13.54
N ASN A 80 -14.01 -1.32 -14.15
CA ASN A 80 -13.28 -0.59 -15.20
C ASN A 80 -12.62 0.72 -14.71
N ARG A 81 -12.54 0.97 -13.39
CA ARG A 81 -12.01 2.23 -12.84
C ARG A 81 -10.56 2.49 -13.24
N ASP A 82 -9.74 1.43 -13.25
CA ASP A 82 -8.28 1.54 -13.36
C ASP A 82 -7.77 1.05 -14.74
N VAL A 83 -8.65 1.00 -15.75
CA VAL A 83 -8.32 0.56 -17.13
C VAL A 83 -7.47 1.60 -17.87
N ILE A 84 -7.50 2.87 -17.45
CA ILE A 84 -6.59 3.90 -17.96
C ILE A 84 -5.98 4.58 -16.75
N GLY A 85 -4.73 4.22 -16.43
CA GLY A 85 -3.96 4.89 -15.39
C GLY A 85 -3.52 6.30 -15.79
N GLU A 86 -3.06 7.06 -14.80
CA GLU A 86 -2.34 8.31 -15.08
C GLU A 86 -1.07 8.03 -15.90
N PRO A 87 -0.63 8.96 -16.76
CA PRO A 87 0.66 8.83 -17.43
C PRO A 87 1.77 8.62 -16.40
N ILE A 88 2.58 7.58 -16.60
CA ILE A 88 3.72 7.31 -15.73
C ILE A 88 4.73 8.45 -15.88
N ALA A 89 5.18 9.02 -14.76
CA ALA A 89 6.17 10.11 -14.71
C ALA A 89 7.61 9.63 -14.96
N GLY A 90 7.81 8.85 -16.01
CA GLY A 90 9.09 8.27 -16.39
C GLY A 90 9.10 7.77 -17.82
N GLN A 91 10.27 7.33 -18.27
CA GLN A 91 10.46 6.78 -19.61
C GLN A 91 11.25 5.45 -19.55
N PRO A 92 10.95 4.48 -20.44
CA PRO A 92 11.77 3.28 -20.54
C PRO A 92 13.23 3.63 -20.85
N ILE A 93 14.17 3.04 -20.12
CA ILE A 93 15.61 3.26 -20.37
C ILE A 93 16.08 2.70 -21.71
N ASN A 94 15.32 1.74 -22.26
CA ASN A 94 15.61 1.07 -23.52
C ASN A 94 14.31 0.76 -24.29
N LYS A 95 14.42 0.57 -25.61
CA LYS A 95 13.28 0.36 -26.52
C LYS A 95 12.91 -1.12 -26.69
N PHE A 96 12.69 -1.84 -25.59
CA PHE A 96 12.19 -3.21 -25.63
C PHE A 96 11.16 -3.48 -24.53
N PRO A 97 10.22 -4.43 -24.72
CA PRO A 97 9.23 -4.78 -23.70
C PRO A 97 9.87 -5.29 -22.43
N GLY A 98 9.47 -4.75 -21.29
CA GLY A 98 10.07 -5.09 -19.99
C GLY A 98 11.35 -4.32 -19.66
N ALA A 99 11.74 -3.33 -20.48
CA ALA A 99 12.75 -2.36 -20.06
C ALA A 99 12.26 -1.58 -18.82
N PRO A 100 13.08 -1.39 -17.77
CA PRO A 100 12.72 -0.58 -16.62
C PRO A 100 12.41 0.87 -17.02
N ILE A 101 11.54 1.51 -16.24
CA ILE A 101 11.18 2.92 -16.41
C ILE A 101 12.03 3.76 -15.46
N GLU A 102 12.73 4.76 -15.99
CA GLU A 102 13.46 5.75 -15.22
C GLU A 102 12.59 7.00 -14.98
N PRO A 103 12.48 7.49 -13.74
CA PRO A 103 11.76 8.74 -13.44
C PRO A 103 12.37 9.93 -14.18
N THR A 104 11.51 10.82 -14.69
CA THR A 104 11.95 12.00 -15.47
C THR A 104 11.82 13.34 -14.74
N GLY A 105 11.13 13.39 -13.59
CA GLY A 105 10.95 14.63 -12.84
C GLY A 105 12.15 15.01 -11.98
N ASP A 106 12.19 16.28 -11.56
CA ASP A 106 13.25 16.82 -10.70
C ASP A 106 13.25 16.20 -9.30
N ASN A 107 12.09 15.74 -8.83
CA ASN A 107 11.94 15.05 -7.55
C ASN A 107 11.06 13.80 -7.70
N PRO A 108 11.65 12.65 -8.09
CA PRO A 108 10.93 11.39 -8.29
C PRO A 108 10.12 10.90 -7.09
N MET A 109 10.43 11.39 -5.88
CA MET A 109 9.75 11.03 -4.64
C MET A 109 8.27 11.44 -4.60
N ILE A 110 7.86 12.43 -5.39
CA ILE A 110 6.50 12.95 -5.42
C ILE A 110 5.78 12.70 -6.75
N ASP A 111 6.42 11.95 -7.66
CA ASP A 111 5.99 11.77 -9.05
C ASP A 111 5.11 10.52 -9.25
N ASN A 112 4.65 9.88 -8.17
CA ASN A 112 3.80 8.67 -8.20
C ASN A 112 4.43 7.51 -9.03
N ILE A 113 5.71 7.22 -8.81
CA ILE A 113 6.47 6.23 -9.59
C ILE A 113 7.26 5.23 -8.72
N GLY A 114 7.31 3.98 -9.18
CA GLY A 114 8.10 2.91 -8.55
C GLY A 114 7.68 2.66 -7.10
N PRO A 115 8.62 2.62 -6.14
CA PRO A 115 8.27 2.44 -4.72
C PRO A 115 7.55 3.66 -4.11
N GLY A 116 7.47 4.77 -4.85
CA GLY A 116 6.67 5.95 -4.54
C GLY A 116 5.30 6.00 -5.21
N SER A 117 4.88 4.91 -5.84
CA SER A 117 3.56 4.84 -6.46
C SER A 117 2.46 4.62 -5.41
N TYR A 118 1.30 5.19 -5.69
CA TYR A 118 0.09 5.06 -4.90
C TYR A 118 -1.15 4.96 -5.78
N THR A 119 -2.23 4.39 -5.23
CA THR A 119 -3.52 4.32 -5.91
C THR A 119 -4.36 5.55 -5.58
N LEU A 120 -5.13 6.05 -6.56
CA LEU A 120 -6.12 7.11 -6.34
C LEU A 120 -7.34 6.57 -5.58
N ARG A 121 -7.15 6.23 -4.30
CA ARG A 121 -8.23 5.85 -3.39
C ARG A 121 -9.19 7.04 -3.18
N SER A 122 -10.36 6.75 -2.63
CA SER A 122 -11.37 7.76 -2.31
C SER A 122 -10.79 8.83 -1.38
N ASP A 123 -10.96 10.09 -1.74
CA ASP A 123 -10.42 11.23 -1.00
C ASP A 123 -11.36 11.64 0.15
N VAL A 124 -11.65 10.66 1.01
CA VAL A 124 -12.48 10.79 2.22
C VAL A 124 -11.80 10.05 3.38
N PRO A 125 -11.95 10.50 4.63
CA PRO A 125 -11.49 9.76 5.80
C PRO A 125 -12.14 8.39 5.91
N ASP A 126 -11.40 7.40 6.40
CA ASP A 126 -12.01 6.16 6.88
C ASP A 126 -12.81 6.40 8.15
N LEU A 127 -13.83 5.58 8.39
CA LEU A 127 -14.75 5.73 9.51
C LEU A 127 -14.76 4.48 10.39
N THR A 128 -14.87 4.72 11.69
CA THR A 128 -15.15 3.67 12.68
C THR A 128 -16.53 3.04 12.45
N VAL A 129 -16.82 1.94 13.16
CA VAL A 129 -18.15 1.31 13.14
C VAL A 129 -19.28 2.29 13.49
N SER A 130 -19.02 3.27 14.36
CA SER A 130 -19.99 4.29 14.80
C SER A 130 -20.13 5.47 13.84
N GLY A 131 -19.21 5.61 12.87
CA GLY A 131 -19.24 6.68 11.86
C GLY A 131 -18.33 7.87 12.17
N ASP A 132 -17.55 7.83 13.25
CA ASP A 132 -16.52 8.82 13.55
C ASP A 132 -15.24 8.57 12.73
N PHE A 133 -14.41 9.59 12.48
CA PHE A 133 -13.12 9.44 11.77
C PHE A 133 -12.19 8.39 12.38
N LYS A 134 -11.77 7.38 11.63
CA LYS A 134 -11.01 6.25 12.19
C LYS A 134 -9.65 6.66 12.74
N ILE A 135 -8.86 7.39 11.95
CA ILE A 135 -7.49 7.77 12.28
C ILE A 135 -7.45 9.28 12.59
N VAL A 136 -7.11 9.61 13.84
CA VAL A 136 -7.12 10.99 14.36
C VAL A 136 -5.94 11.24 15.30
N PRO A 137 -5.49 12.49 15.46
CA PRO A 137 -4.49 12.83 16.46
C PRO A 137 -5.05 12.72 17.89
N MET A 138 -4.19 12.39 18.85
CA MET A 138 -4.58 12.28 20.27
C MET A 138 -5.11 13.60 20.84
N ARG A 139 -4.77 14.77 20.28
CA ARG A 139 -5.36 16.05 20.70
C ARG A 139 -6.87 16.18 20.51
N VAL A 140 -7.49 15.36 19.63
CA VAL A 140 -8.94 15.42 19.34
C VAL A 140 -9.70 14.16 19.76
N THR A 141 -9.03 13.21 20.41
CA THR A 141 -9.69 12.02 20.93
C THR A 141 -9.36 11.83 22.40
N ASP A 142 -10.40 11.66 23.21
CA ASP A 142 -10.26 11.28 24.60
C ASP A 142 -10.12 9.75 24.73
N GLY A 143 -9.67 9.28 25.88
CA GLY A 143 -9.63 7.85 26.22
C GLY A 143 -8.42 7.07 25.69
N PHE A 144 -7.49 7.72 24.98
CA PHE A 144 -6.23 7.12 24.56
C PHE A 144 -5.07 7.67 25.40
N SER A 145 -4.15 6.78 25.77
CA SER A 145 -2.88 7.11 26.42
C SER A 145 -1.77 6.26 25.82
N ILE A 146 -0.55 6.77 25.87
CA ILE A 146 0.65 5.95 25.66
C ILE A 146 0.86 5.14 26.94
N ASP A 147 1.25 3.88 26.82
CA ASP A 147 1.53 3.04 27.99
C ASP A 147 2.72 3.62 28.78
N ASP A 148 2.65 3.60 30.12
CA ASP A 148 3.68 4.17 30.98
C ASP A 148 5.05 3.47 30.83
N GLY A 149 5.07 2.24 30.31
CA GLY A 149 6.30 1.50 29.99
C GLY A 149 6.95 1.90 28.66
N ASP A 150 6.25 2.66 27.82
CA ASP A 150 6.71 3.08 26.50
C ASP A 150 7.22 4.52 26.48
N VAL A 151 8.13 4.80 25.54
CA VAL A 151 8.61 6.17 25.31
C VAL A 151 7.52 6.99 24.62
N ASP A 152 7.05 8.04 25.29
CA ASP A 152 6.20 9.05 24.65
C ASP A 152 7.00 9.78 23.56
N PRO A 153 6.64 9.66 22.28
CA PRO A 153 7.41 10.26 21.19
C PRO A 153 7.27 11.78 21.13
N ARG A 154 6.28 12.38 21.80
CA ARG A 154 6.01 13.81 21.72
C ARG A 154 7.16 14.61 22.35
N GLY A 155 7.63 15.62 21.62
CA GLY A 155 8.78 16.44 21.99
C GLY A 155 10.13 15.89 21.52
N LEU A 156 10.21 14.61 21.10
CA LEU A 156 11.45 14.06 20.55
C LEU A 156 11.78 14.66 19.17
N GLN A 157 13.07 14.81 18.90
CA GLN A 157 13.54 15.19 17.56
C GLN A 157 13.38 14.02 16.59
N VAL A 158 12.95 14.35 15.37
CA VAL A 158 12.83 13.38 14.27
C VAL A 158 14.02 13.58 13.33
N LYS A 159 14.83 12.53 13.17
CA LYS A 159 16.07 12.57 12.38
C LYS A 159 15.95 11.66 11.16
N GLY A 160 16.35 12.16 10.00
CA GLY A 160 16.48 11.35 8.79
C GLY A 160 17.69 10.40 8.86
N ILE A 161 17.91 9.64 7.78
CA ILE A 161 19.02 8.69 7.69
C ILE A 161 20.40 9.37 7.75
N ASP A 162 20.48 10.62 7.32
CA ASP A 162 21.65 11.50 7.46
C ASP A 162 21.89 11.98 8.90
N LYS A 163 21.04 11.57 9.84
CA LYS A 163 21.03 11.99 11.26
C LYS A 163 20.77 13.48 11.46
N VAL A 164 20.36 14.18 10.40
CA VAL A 164 19.95 15.59 10.47
C VAL A 164 18.50 15.64 10.93
N SER A 165 18.19 16.59 11.80
CA SER A 165 16.81 16.79 12.26
C SER A 165 15.95 17.32 11.12
N GLY A 166 14.83 16.63 10.87
CA GLY A 166 13.76 17.12 9.99
C GLY A 166 12.69 17.90 10.74
N GLY A 167 12.69 17.87 12.08
CA GLY A 167 11.67 18.49 12.92
C GLY A 167 11.55 17.84 14.30
N SER A 168 10.42 18.05 14.96
CA SER A 168 10.07 17.43 16.24
C SER A 168 8.67 16.83 16.19
N CYS A 169 8.48 15.70 16.86
CA CYS A 169 7.17 15.09 17.02
C CYS A 169 6.28 15.96 17.92
N THR A 170 5.11 16.36 17.44
CA THR A 170 4.15 17.22 18.16
C THR A 170 2.91 16.48 18.63
N ASP A 171 2.53 15.38 17.96
CA ASP A 171 1.36 14.60 18.33
C ASP A 171 1.49 13.14 17.85
N VAL A 172 0.59 12.29 18.35
CA VAL A 172 0.48 10.88 17.97
C VAL A 172 -0.90 10.67 17.36
N TRP A 173 -0.98 9.99 16.23
CA TRP A 173 -2.22 9.68 15.55
C TRP A 173 -2.57 8.21 15.77
N VAL A 174 -3.75 7.98 16.33
CA VAL A 174 -4.25 6.67 16.75
C VAL A 174 -5.40 6.19 15.87
N ASP A 175 -5.51 4.88 15.75
CA ASP A 175 -6.64 4.19 15.15
C ASP A 175 -7.67 3.87 16.22
N ARG A 176 -8.84 4.53 16.16
CA ARG A 176 -9.91 4.35 17.14
C ARG A 176 -10.66 3.01 17.03
N SER A 177 -10.41 2.22 15.98
CA SER A 177 -11.06 0.92 15.82
C SER A 177 -10.20 -0.25 16.28
N GLU A 178 -8.88 -0.05 16.38
CA GLU A 178 -7.90 -1.13 16.60
C GLU A 178 -6.95 -0.84 17.77
N ASP A 179 -7.07 0.31 18.43
CA ASP A 179 -6.24 0.73 19.58
C ASP A 179 -4.73 0.68 19.32
N ILE A 180 -4.31 1.21 18.15
CA ILE A 180 -2.90 1.26 17.73
C ILE A 180 -2.49 2.62 17.19
N ILE A 181 -1.20 2.95 17.29
CA ILE A 181 -0.60 4.14 16.67
C ILE A 181 -0.39 3.89 15.17
N ARG A 182 -0.84 4.82 14.33
CA ARG A 182 -0.67 4.76 12.87
C ARG A 182 0.36 5.76 12.37
N TYR A 183 0.35 6.98 12.90
CA TYR A 183 1.28 8.05 12.50
C TYR A 183 1.80 8.84 13.71
N LEU A 184 2.95 9.46 13.54
CA LEU A 184 3.44 10.56 14.37
C LEU A 184 3.27 11.86 13.58
N GLU A 185 2.84 12.92 14.26
CA GLU A 185 2.79 14.25 13.68
C GLU A 185 4.13 14.95 13.90
N VAL A 186 4.76 15.41 12.81
CA VAL A 186 6.06 16.07 12.85
C VAL A 186 5.89 17.51 12.42
N LYS A 187 6.25 18.43 13.31
CA LYS A 187 6.45 19.83 12.94
C LYS A 187 7.86 19.99 12.39
N THR A 188 7.95 20.30 11.10
CA THR A 188 9.22 20.45 10.40
C THR A 188 9.93 21.75 10.79
N THR A 189 11.16 21.93 10.33
CA THR A 189 11.95 23.13 10.63
C THR A 189 11.34 24.40 10.05
N SER A 190 10.62 24.32 8.92
CA SER A 190 9.83 25.42 8.36
C SER A 190 8.53 25.71 9.13
N GLY A 191 8.11 24.80 10.01
CA GLY A 191 6.84 24.83 10.72
C GLY A 191 5.69 24.13 10.01
N LYS A 192 5.94 23.50 8.85
CA LYS A 192 4.98 22.61 8.18
C LYS A 192 4.67 21.40 9.05
N ILE A 193 3.45 20.88 8.93
CA ILE A 193 3.04 19.63 9.56
C ILE A 193 3.18 18.50 8.54
N ALA A 194 3.91 17.45 8.91
CA ALA A 194 4.06 16.22 8.15
C ALA A 194 3.63 15.02 9.00
N LEU A 195 2.88 14.09 8.43
CA LEU A 195 2.66 12.80 9.09
C LEU A 195 3.77 11.84 8.76
N LEU A 196 4.30 11.18 9.78
CA LEU A 196 5.30 10.14 9.70
C LEU A 196 4.66 8.80 10.06
N PRO A 197 4.56 7.83 9.13
CA PRO A 197 3.99 6.54 9.44
C PRO A 197 4.79 5.80 10.51
N PHE A 198 4.08 5.20 11.47
CA PHE A 198 4.70 4.61 12.66
C PHE A 198 5.65 3.46 12.32
N ASN A 199 5.37 2.69 11.26
CA ASN A 199 6.22 1.60 10.78
C ASN A 199 7.56 2.04 10.16
N PHE A 200 7.75 3.35 9.90
CA PHE A 200 9.06 3.92 9.52
C PHE A 200 9.83 4.50 10.72
N CYS A 201 9.24 4.48 11.92
CA CYS A 201 9.82 5.07 13.11
C CYS A 201 10.69 4.07 13.85
N LYS A 202 11.92 4.47 14.18
CA LYS A 202 12.72 3.84 15.23
C LYS A 202 12.79 4.78 16.41
N ILE A 203 11.97 4.52 17.41
CA ILE A 203 11.83 5.37 18.60
C ILE A 203 12.85 4.93 19.66
N LYS A 204 13.56 5.92 20.21
CA LYS A 204 14.44 5.79 21.37
C LYS A 204 14.15 6.93 22.34
N GLU A 205 14.69 6.84 23.55
CA GLU A 205 14.54 7.87 24.58
C GLU A 205 15.00 9.27 24.13
N ASP A 206 15.98 9.37 23.23
CA ASP A 206 16.58 10.65 22.82
C ASP A 206 16.03 11.20 21.50
N ALA A 207 15.57 10.34 20.60
CA ALA A 207 15.15 10.73 19.25
C ALA A 207 14.33 9.65 18.55
N ILE A 208 13.61 10.09 17.52
CA ILE A 208 12.96 9.24 16.53
C ILE A 208 13.85 9.23 15.29
N SER A 209 14.31 8.06 14.86
CA SER A 209 15.13 7.92 13.66
C SER A 209 14.30 7.33 12.51
N VAL A 210 14.47 7.88 11.31
CA VAL A 210 13.76 7.48 10.10
C VAL A 210 14.77 7.15 9.01
N GLU A 211 14.80 5.89 8.61
CA GLU A 211 15.80 5.42 7.65
C GLU A 211 15.38 5.70 6.20
N SER A 212 14.10 5.96 5.92
CA SER A 212 13.60 6.10 4.55
C SER A 212 14.00 7.40 3.87
N ILE A 213 14.14 8.52 4.59
CA ILE A 213 14.39 9.84 3.97
C ILE A 213 15.48 10.64 4.71
N LEU A 214 16.01 11.68 4.06
CA LEU A 214 16.92 12.67 4.64
C LEU A 214 16.16 13.67 5.52
N GLY A 215 16.82 14.31 6.48
CA GLY A 215 16.18 15.29 7.37
C GLY A 215 15.51 16.44 6.61
N ALA A 216 16.15 16.98 5.57
CA ALA A 216 15.59 18.06 4.76
C ALA A 216 14.35 17.65 3.93
N GLN A 217 14.18 16.35 3.65
CA GLN A 217 13.08 15.86 2.80
C GLN A 217 11.73 15.81 3.53
N PHE A 218 11.70 15.96 4.85
CA PHE A 218 10.45 16.10 5.60
C PHE A 218 9.60 17.28 5.11
N GLU A 219 10.22 18.32 4.57
CA GLU A 219 9.52 19.46 3.96
C GLU A 219 8.69 19.09 2.73
N ASN A 220 9.01 17.97 2.07
CA ASN A 220 8.37 17.51 0.84
C ASN A 220 7.27 16.45 1.08
N VAL A 221 7.08 16.00 2.32
CA VAL A 221 6.02 15.04 2.67
C VAL A 221 4.66 15.62 2.28
N PRO A 222 3.75 14.87 1.62
CA PRO A 222 2.43 15.36 1.27
C PRO A 222 1.66 15.93 2.48
N SER A 223 1.07 17.11 2.30
CA SER A 223 0.33 17.80 3.36
C SER A 223 -1.09 17.26 3.51
N LEU A 224 -1.62 17.34 4.73
CA LEU A 224 -3.04 17.10 5.00
C LEU A 224 -3.90 18.30 4.61
N LYS A 225 -5.13 18.05 4.15
CA LYS A 225 -6.16 19.08 3.99
C LYS A 225 -6.78 19.50 5.32
N ASN A 226 -6.94 18.55 6.24
CA ASN A 226 -7.51 18.78 7.55
C ASN A 226 -6.49 18.37 8.61
N PRO A 227 -6.18 19.22 9.60
CA PRO A 227 -5.22 18.87 10.64
C PRO A 227 -5.71 17.73 11.56
N ASN A 228 -7.01 17.42 11.62
CA ASN A 228 -7.56 16.50 12.63
C ASN A 228 -8.07 15.16 12.04
N THR A 229 -7.83 14.90 10.76
CA THR A 229 -8.17 13.63 10.10
C THR A 229 -7.30 13.45 8.87
N VAL A 230 -7.15 12.20 8.41
CA VAL A 230 -6.45 11.85 7.17
C VAL A 230 -7.41 11.10 6.25
N SER A 231 -7.40 11.42 4.95
CA SER A 231 -8.19 10.70 3.94
C SER A 231 -7.48 9.44 3.45
N LEU A 232 -8.21 8.45 2.93
CA LEU A 232 -7.59 7.23 2.37
C LEU A 232 -6.56 7.55 1.27
N LEU A 233 -6.77 8.62 0.50
CA LEU A 233 -5.84 9.10 -0.51
C LEU A 233 -4.62 9.79 0.10
N GLU A 234 -4.80 10.56 1.18
CA GLU A 234 -3.69 11.18 1.89
C GLU A 234 -2.80 10.11 2.54
N GLU A 235 -3.39 9.09 3.17
CA GLU A 235 -2.67 7.92 3.72
C GLU A 235 -1.77 7.28 2.65
N GLU A 236 -2.32 7.00 1.47
CA GLU A 236 -1.61 6.46 0.31
C GLU A 236 -0.43 7.34 -0.11
N LYS A 237 -0.66 8.65 -0.30
CA LYS A 237 0.38 9.60 -0.73
C LYS A 237 1.51 9.72 0.29
N ILE A 238 1.17 9.81 1.57
CA ILE A 238 2.14 9.91 2.67
C ILE A 238 2.97 8.63 2.71
N MET A 239 2.33 7.46 2.74
CA MET A 239 3.05 6.17 2.76
C MET A 239 3.96 6.00 1.55
N ALA A 240 3.46 6.33 0.37
CA ALA A 240 4.21 6.25 -0.88
C ALA A 240 5.43 7.19 -0.87
N PHE A 241 5.34 8.40 -0.32
CA PHE A 241 6.50 9.28 -0.20
C PHE A 241 7.63 8.65 0.63
N TYR A 242 7.31 8.03 1.78
CA TYR A 242 8.33 7.33 2.57
C TYR A 242 8.81 6.04 1.88
N GLY A 243 7.93 5.33 1.17
CA GLY A 243 8.27 4.19 0.32
C GLY A 243 9.26 4.56 -0.78
N ALA A 244 9.02 5.67 -1.48
CA ALA A 244 9.90 6.26 -2.47
C ALA A 244 11.30 6.45 -1.92
N GLY A 245 11.40 6.95 -0.68
CA GLY A 245 12.66 7.24 0.00
C GLY A 245 13.60 6.05 0.07
N THR A 246 13.06 4.85 0.26
CA THR A 246 13.85 3.60 0.37
C THR A 246 14.74 3.34 -0.85
N LEU A 247 14.38 3.87 -2.03
CA LEU A 247 15.15 3.76 -3.27
C LEU A 247 15.64 5.11 -3.80
N MET A 248 14.88 6.19 -3.59
CA MET A 248 15.07 7.47 -4.30
C MET A 248 15.47 8.64 -3.39
N ALA A 249 15.63 8.44 -2.07
CA ALA A 249 16.02 9.52 -1.17
C ALA A 249 17.39 10.17 -1.52
N PHE A 250 18.34 9.39 -2.04
CA PHE A 250 19.63 9.89 -2.52
C PHE A 250 20.24 8.92 -3.55
N PRO A 251 21.11 9.39 -4.47
CA PRO A 251 21.50 8.63 -5.66
C PRO A 251 22.03 7.22 -5.39
N ARG A 252 22.87 7.05 -4.37
CA ARG A 252 23.50 5.76 -4.04
C ARG A 252 22.50 4.63 -3.76
N ARG A 253 21.26 4.92 -3.37
CA ARG A 253 20.25 3.88 -3.10
C ARG A 253 19.76 3.14 -4.34
N ARG A 254 19.89 3.75 -5.52
CA ARG A 254 19.49 3.15 -6.80
C ARG A 254 20.60 2.28 -7.41
N GLU A 255 21.81 2.40 -6.90
CA GLU A 255 22.97 1.71 -7.41
C GLU A 255 23.15 0.33 -6.76
N SER A 256 23.99 -0.49 -7.39
CA SER A 256 24.48 -1.74 -6.80
C SER A 256 25.10 -1.49 -5.41
N VAL A 257 24.89 -2.43 -4.50
CA VAL A 257 25.49 -2.40 -3.16
C VAL A 257 27.02 -2.60 -3.20
N PHE A 258 27.51 -3.26 -4.25
CA PHE A 258 28.92 -3.56 -4.50
C PHE A 258 29.44 -2.78 -5.70
#